data_AF-A0A7K0XRD4-F1
#
_entry.id   AF-A0A7K0XRD4-F1
#
_cell.length_a   1.000
_cell.length_b   1.000
_cell.length_c   1.000
_cell.angle_alpha   90.00
_cell.angle_beta   90.00
_cell.angle_gamma   90.00
#
_symmetry.space_group_name_H-M   'P 1'
#
loop_
_entity.id
_entity.type
_entity.pdbx_description
1 polymer ?
#
loop_
_entity_poly.entity_id
_entity_poly.type
_entity_poly.pdbx_seq_one_letter_code
_entity_poly.pdbx_strand_id
1 'polypeptide(L)'
;METTTLADFAQAARTLARAARQREHAVPTFRCPPTLPVDRSIRRTRNGAVVAVRVKGRPFVAVAADMIEGIIVTNQLSGPDALRVRGALWAALGFAVAASEAPATTVRRVA
;
A
#
# COMPACT_ATOMS: atom_id res chain seq x y z
N MET A 1 2.90 -21.90 -2.26
CA MET A 1 2.89 -20.45 -1.94
C MET A 1 2.14 -20.29 -0.63
N GLU A 2 2.77 -19.69 0.37
CA GLU A 2 2.14 -19.47 1.68
C GLU A 2 0.92 -18.55 1.52
N THR A 3 -0.24 -19.02 1.95
CA THR A 3 -1.49 -18.27 1.88
C THR A 3 -1.60 -17.31 3.05
N THR A 4 -2.04 -16.08 2.79
CA THR A 4 -2.23 -15.08 3.84
C THR A 4 -3.31 -15.48 4.84
N THR A 5 -3.01 -15.36 6.12
CA THR A 5 -3.97 -15.56 7.20
C THR A 5 -4.68 -14.24 7.57
N LEU A 6 -5.77 -14.33 8.33
CA LEU A 6 -6.43 -13.14 8.88
C LEU A 6 -5.55 -12.40 9.89
N ALA A 7 -4.65 -13.11 10.58
CA ALA A 7 -3.69 -12.51 11.50
C ALA A 7 -2.67 -11.64 10.76
N ASP A 8 -2.14 -12.14 9.63
CA ASP A 8 -1.23 -11.38 8.76
C ASP A 8 -1.90 -10.11 8.23
N PHE A 9 -3.16 -10.22 7.77
CA PHE A 9 -3.94 -9.08 7.32
C PHE A 9 -4.13 -8.04 8.44
N ALA A 10 -4.52 -8.48 9.64
CA ALA A 10 -4.73 -7.58 10.78
C ALA A 10 -3.42 -6.91 11.22
N GLN A 11 -2.30 -7.63 11.19
CA GLN A 11 -0.98 -7.09 11.51
C GLN A 11 -0.55 -6.05 10.47
N ALA A 12 -0.66 -6.36 9.17
CA ALA A 12 -0.39 -5.42 8.10
C ALA A 12 -1.25 -4.16 8.21
N ALA A 13 -2.54 -4.31 8.53
CA ALA A 13 -3.46 -3.18 8.70
C ALA A 13 -3.00 -2.22 9.80
N ARG A 14 -2.57 -2.75 10.96
CA ARG A 14 -2.04 -1.95 12.06
C ARG A 14 -0.74 -1.25 11.68
N THR A 15 0.18 -1.97 11.04
CA THR A 15 1.47 -1.42 10.59
C THR A 15 1.28 -0.29 9.59
N LEU A 16 0.47 -0.50 8.56
CA LEU A 16 0.15 0.51 7.55
C LEU A 16 -0.58 1.73 8.15
N ALA A 17 -1.52 1.49 9.07
CA ALA A 17 -2.22 2.55 9.76
C ALA A 17 -1.28 3.44 10.59
N ARG A 18 -0.29 2.86 11.25
CA ARG A 18 0.75 3.63 11.96
C ARG A 18 1.61 4.43 10.98
N ALA A 19 2.10 3.78 9.92
CA ALA A 19 2.97 4.41 8.93
C ALA A 19 2.29 5.57 8.17
N ALA A 20 1.00 5.45 7.88
CA ALA A 20 0.19 6.51 7.27
C ALA A 20 -0.04 7.69 8.23
N ARG A 21 -0.38 7.44 9.51
CA ARG A 21 -0.56 8.51 10.52
C ARG A 21 0.71 9.29 10.78
N GLN A 22 1.86 8.62 10.83
CA GLN A 22 3.17 9.27 10.97
C GLN A 22 3.51 10.22 9.81
N ARG A 23 2.76 10.14 8.70
CA ARG A 23 2.88 10.97 7.51
C ARG A 23 1.65 11.86 7.30
N GLU A 24 0.82 11.99 8.33
CA GLU A 24 -0.37 12.84 8.33
C GLU A 24 -1.41 12.46 7.24
N HIS A 25 -1.38 11.21 6.79
CA HIS A 25 -2.38 10.70 5.85
C HIS A 25 -3.58 10.09 6.57
N ALA A 26 -4.77 10.25 5.98
CA ALA A 26 -5.98 9.62 6.46
C ALA A 26 -5.86 8.09 6.35
N VAL A 27 -6.28 7.40 7.40
CA VAL A 27 -6.24 5.93 7.46
C VAL A 27 -7.61 5.36 7.12
N PRO A 28 -7.75 4.57 6.04
CA PRO A 28 -9.00 3.88 5.78
C PRO A 28 -9.23 2.77 6.81
N THR A 29 -10.49 2.44 7.06
CA THR A 29 -10.83 1.21 7.77
C THR A 29 -10.61 0.02 6.85
N PHE A 30 -9.69 -0.87 7.21
CA PHE A 30 -9.45 -2.11 6.48
C PHE A 30 -10.46 -3.20 6.88
N ARG A 31 -10.99 -3.93 5.89
CA ARG A 31 -11.90 -5.08 6.08
C ARG A 31 -11.54 -6.24 5.14
N CYS A 32 -11.99 -7.44 5.47
CA CYS A 32 -11.95 -8.59 4.58
C CYS A 32 -13.10 -9.56 4.91
N PRO A 33 -13.73 -10.22 3.92
CA PRO A 33 -13.59 -10.01 2.47
C PRO A 33 -14.41 -8.79 1.98
N PRO A 34 -14.25 -8.37 0.71
CA PRO A 34 -15.16 -7.45 0.05
C PRO A 34 -16.56 -8.06 -0.12
N THR A 35 -17.59 -7.22 -0.14
CA THR A 35 -18.97 -7.67 -0.41
C THR A 35 -19.19 -8.00 -1.89
N LEU A 36 -18.41 -7.39 -2.78
CA LEU A 36 -18.42 -7.63 -4.22
C LEU A 36 -17.39 -8.71 -4.59
N PRO A 37 -17.57 -9.45 -5.70
CA PRO A 37 -16.63 -10.49 -6.15
C PRO A 37 -15.38 -9.89 -6.81
N VAL A 38 -14.64 -9.08 -6.07
CA VAL A 38 -13.43 -8.35 -6.50
C VAL A 38 -12.29 -8.56 -5.50
N ASP A 39 -11.06 -8.29 -5.93
CA ASP A 39 -9.87 -8.40 -5.06
C ASP A 39 -9.81 -7.28 -4.02
N ARG A 40 -10.23 -6.08 -4.41
CA ARG A 40 -10.32 -4.90 -3.55
C ARG A 40 -11.57 -4.10 -3.88
N SER A 41 -12.24 -3.59 -2.85
CA SER A 41 -13.28 -2.58 -2.98
C SER A 41 -12.99 -1.38 -2.09
N ILE A 42 -13.36 -0.19 -2.54
CA ILE A 42 -13.22 1.05 -1.78
C ILE A 42 -14.60 1.69 -1.66
N ARG A 43 -15.02 2.00 -0.44
CA ARG A 43 -16.24 2.76 -0.16
C ARG A 43 -15.89 4.05 0.56
N ARG A 44 -16.18 5.20 -0.06
CA ARG A 44 -16.06 6.51 0.60
C ARG A 44 -17.30 6.76 1.46
N THR A 45 -17.10 7.32 2.64
CA THR A 45 -18.15 7.71 3.58
C THR A 45 -17.92 9.15 4.03
N ARG A 46 -18.90 9.76 4.72
CA ARG A 46 -18.72 11.10 5.30
C ARG A 46 -17.56 11.18 6.29
N ASN A 47 -17.21 10.06 6.94
CA ASN A 47 -16.23 9.99 8.02
C ASN A 47 -14.90 9.34 7.60
N GLY A 48 -14.69 9.11 6.29
CA GLY A 48 -13.46 8.52 5.78
C GLY A 48 -13.69 7.52 4.66
N ALA A 49 -12.93 6.43 4.65
CA ALA A 49 -13.04 5.38 3.64
C ALA A 49 -12.90 3.99 4.25
N VAL A 50 -13.57 3.03 3.62
CA VAL A 50 -13.43 1.60 3.91
C VAL A 50 -12.76 0.94 2.72
N VAL A 51 -11.65 0.25 2.98
CA VAL A 51 -10.95 -0.56 1.98
C VAL A 51 -11.14 -2.02 2.38
N ALA A 52 -11.90 -2.77 1.58
CA ALA A 52 -12.04 -4.21 1.78
C ALA A 52 -11.17 -4.97 0.80
N VAL A 53 -10.44 -6.00 1.27
CA VAL A 53 -9.48 -6.79 0.47
C VAL A 53 -9.79 -8.28 0.60
N ARG A 54 -9.70 -9.01 -0.52
CA ARG A 54 -9.80 -10.46 -0.54
C ARG A 54 -8.50 -11.06 -0.02
N VAL A 55 -8.58 -11.91 1.01
CA VAL A 55 -7.42 -12.57 1.64
C VAL A 55 -7.32 -14.04 1.20
N LYS A 56 -8.45 -14.76 1.16
CA LYS A 56 -8.48 -16.20 0.88
C LYS A 56 -7.85 -16.53 -0.48
N GLY A 57 -6.87 -17.43 -0.45
CA GLY A 57 -6.18 -17.94 -1.64
C GLY A 57 -5.25 -16.94 -2.31
N ARG A 58 -4.87 -15.84 -1.64
CA ARG A 58 -3.94 -14.84 -2.17
C ARG A 58 -2.63 -14.83 -1.38
N PRO A 59 -1.50 -14.56 -2.07
CA PRO A 59 -0.22 -14.36 -1.40
C PRO A 59 -0.21 -13.02 -0.66
N PHE A 60 0.60 -12.94 0.40
CA PHE A 60 0.64 -11.76 1.27
C PHE A 60 0.99 -10.48 0.53
N VAL A 61 1.94 -10.54 -0.40
CA VAL A 61 2.35 -9.38 -1.20
C VAL A 61 1.18 -8.81 -2.00
N ALA A 62 0.29 -9.64 -2.57
CA ALA A 62 -0.87 -9.15 -3.31
C ALA A 62 -1.90 -8.48 -2.38
N VAL A 63 -2.12 -9.05 -1.19
CA VAL A 63 -3.00 -8.46 -0.16
C VAL A 63 -2.42 -7.11 0.32
N ALA A 64 -1.12 -7.07 0.64
CA ALA A 64 -0.43 -5.87 1.08
C ALA A 64 -0.45 -4.77 0.02
N ALA A 65 -0.18 -5.10 -1.25
CA ALA A 65 -0.29 -4.17 -2.36
C ALA A 65 -1.69 -3.55 -2.43
N ASP A 66 -2.73 -4.37 -2.27
CA ASP A 66 -4.09 -3.86 -2.30
C ASP A 66 -4.43 -2.94 -1.13
N MET A 67 -3.88 -3.21 0.06
CA MET A 67 -4.03 -2.35 1.23
C MET A 67 -3.30 -1.01 1.05
N ILE A 68 -2.08 -1.04 0.51
CA ILE A 68 -1.25 0.14 0.22
C ILE A 68 -1.95 1.03 -0.80
N GLU A 69 -2.36 0.48 -1.94
CA GLU A 69 -3.11 1.23 -2.96
C GLU A 69 -4.43 1.77 -2.42
N GLY A 70 -5.06 1.07 -1.47
CA GLY A 70 -6.20 1.58 -0.73
C GLY A 70 -5.89 2.93 -0.07
N ILE A 71 -4.77 3.05 0.64
CA ILE A 71 -4.32 4.30 1.27
C ILE A 71 -4.04 5.37 0.21
N ILE A 72 -3.34 5.04 -0.87
CA ILE A 72 -3.00 5.98 -1.94
C ILE A 72 -4.27 6.59 -2.55
N VAL A 73 -5.21 5.74 -2.95
CA VAL A 73 -6.45 6.17 -3.63
C VAL A 73 -7.36 6.94 -2.68
N THR A 74 -7.49 6.52 -1.41
CA THR A 74 -8.37 7.22 -0.46
C THR A 74 -7.87 8.63 -0.14
N ASN A 75 -6.54 8.82 -0.12
CA ASN A 75 -5.87 10.10 0.09
C ASN A 75 -5.63 10.89 -1.20
N GLN A 76 -6.06 10.38 -2.36
CA GLN A 76 -5.91 11.06 -3.66
C GLN A 76 -4.45 11.40 -4.01
N LEU A 77 -3.50 10.60 -3.53
CA LEU A 77 -2.09 10.79 -3.80
C LEU A 77 -1.79 10.41 -5.26
N SER A 78 -0.97 11.20 -5.94
CA SER A 78 -0.57 10.96 -7.32
C SER A 78 0.90 11.29 -7.56
N GLY A 79 1.41 10.92 -8.74
CA GLY A 79 2.76 11.27 -9.17
C GLY A 79 3.87 10.87 -8.19
N PRO A 80 4.89 11.74 -7.99
CA PRO A 80 6.00 11.47 -7.09
C PRO A 80 5.58 11.22 -5.64
N ASP A 81 4.52 11.86 -5.17
CA ASP A 81 4.05 11.75 -3.78
C ASP A 81 3.50 10.35 -3.51
N ALA A 82 2.69 9.84 -4.43
CA ALA A 82 2.21 8.47 -4.37
C ALA A 82 3.36 7.45 -4.39
N LEU A 83 4.41 7.71 -5.18
CA LEU A 83 5.59 6.83 -5.21
C LEU A 83 6.34 6.81 -3.87
N ARG A 84 6.60 7.99 -3.28
CA ARG A 84 7.27 8.11 -1.97
C ARG A 84 6.48 7.41 -0.87
N VAL A 85 5.16 7.60 -0.85
CA VAL A 85 4.29 6.98 0.15
C VAL A 85 4.20 5.47 -0.05
N ARG A 86 4.09 4.95 -1.28
CA ARG A 86 4.15 3.50 -1.54
C ARG A 86 5.43 2.89 -1.01
N GLY A 87 6.59 3.47 -1.34
CA GLY A 87 7.88 2.98 -0.89
C GLY A 87 7.97 2.95 0.64
N ALA A 88 7.52 4.02 1.29
CA ALA A 88 7.47 4.08 2.74
C ALA A 88 6.54 3.04 3.40
N LEU A 89 5.37 2.79 2.81
CA LEU A 89 4.42 1.79 3.32
C LEU A 89 4.93 0.36 3.12
N TRP A 90 5.60 0.08 2.00
CA TRP A 90 6.30 -1.19 1.77
C TRP A 90 7.44 -1.39 2.76
N ALA A 91 8.27 -0.37 2.98
CA ALA A 91 9.34 -0.41 3.97
C ALA A 91 8.81 -0.66 5.39
N ALA A 92 7.67 -0.07 5.75
CA ALA A 92 7.03 -0.30 7.04
C ALA A 92 6.59 -1.77 7.23
N LEU A 93 6.25 -2.47 6.15
CA LEU A 93 5.96 -3.91 6.16
C LEU A 93 7.22 -4.80 6.10
N GLY A 94 8.42 -4.20 6.11
CA GLY A 94 9.69 -4.92 6.09
C GLY A 94 10.21 -5.28 4.69
N PHE A 95 9.58 -4.77 3.62
CA PHE A 95 10.08 -4.97 2.27
C PHE A 95 11.15 -3.93 1.94
N ALA A 96 12.36 -4.39 1.62
CA ALA A 96 13.42 -3.51 1.15
C ALA A 96 13.01 -2.88 -0.19
N VAL A 97 12.95 -1.55 -0.23
CA VAL A 97 12.90 -0.81 -1.50
C VAL A 97 14.36 -0.64 -1.91
N ALA A 98 14.79 -1.36 -2.94
CA ALA A 98 16.10 -1.10 -3.54
C ALA A 98 16.14 0.36 -3.97
N ALA A 99 17.14 1.11 -3.49
CA ALA A 99 17.40 2.42 -4.06
C ALA A 99 17.72 2.20 -5.54
N SER A 100 17.02 2.91 -6.43
CA SER A 100 17.45 2.98 -7.82
C SER A 100 18.80 3.70 -7.80
N GLU A 101 19.90 2.97 -7.93
CA GLU A 101 21.13 3.58 -8.42
C GLU A 101 20.79 4.14 -9.79
N ALA A 102 20.64 5.45 -9.89
CA ALA A 102 20.54 6.11 -11.18
C ALA A 102 21.81 5.73 -11.96
N PRO A 103 21.71 5.22 -13.20
CA PRO A 103 22.91 4.98 -13.99
C PRO A 103 23.66 6.30 -14.07
N ALA A 104 24.95 6.28 -13.73
CA ALA A 104 25.80 7.46 -13.80
C ALA A 104 25.73 8.02 -15.23
N THR A 105 25.01 9.12 -15.42
CA THR A 105 24.97 9.82 -16.70
C THR A 105 26.34 10.44 -16.91
N THR A 106 27.26 9.70 -17.54
CA THR A 106 28.47 10.28 -18.12
C THR A 106 28.03 11.12 -19.32
N VAL A 107 27.75 12.40 -19.07
CA VAL A 107 27.64 13.39 -20.14
C VAL A 107 29.04 13.55 -20.72
N ARG A 108 29.32 12.85 -21.82
CA ARG A 108 30.56 13.04 -22.59
C ARG A 108 30.48 14.43 -23.22
N ARG A 109 31.17 15.42 -22.65
CA ARG A 109 31.39 16.72 -23.33
C ARG A 109 32.15 16.45 -24.61
N VAL A 110 31.52 16.76 -25.75
CA VAL A 110 32.21 16.86 -27.04
C VAL A 110 32.91 18.22 -27.05
N ALA A 111 34.23 18.18 -27.22
CA ALA A 111 35.08 19.36 -27.41
C ALA A 111 34.93 19.90 -28.84
#